data_AF-A0A2E2QLM3-F1
#
_entry.id   AF-A0A2E2QLM3-F1
#
_cell.length_a   1.000
_cell.length_b   1.000
_cell.length_c   1.000
_cell.angle_alpha   90.00
_cell.angle_beta   90.00
_cell.angle_gamma   90.00
#
_symmetry.space_group_name_H-M   'P 1'
#
loop_
_entity.id
_entity.type
_entity.pdbx_description
1 polymer ?
#
loop_
_entity_poly.entity_id
_entity_poly.type
_entity_poly.pdbx_seq_one_letter_code
_entity_poly.pdbx_strand_id
1 'polypeptide(L)'
;MTIIKLFTDHPASVNESYVEHMEMSGTFAFWLLVAGFCALVHAVFPFLFEKTGSRIITKLHGRMVTNRIRNAAPVSGPHQALDSAAL
;
A
#
# COMPACT_ATOMS: atom_id res chain seq x y z
N MET A 1 1.14 -16.09 24.66
CA MET A 1 0.63 -15.37 23.46
C MET A 1 0.91 -16.23 22.24
N THR A 2 -0.13 -16.71 21.56
CA THR A 2 0.03 -17.63 20.42
C THR A 2 0.37 -16.82 19.17
N ILE A 3 1.43 -17.20 18.44
CA ILE A 3 1.91 -16.54 17.20
C ILE A 3 0.78 -16.22 16.21
N ILE A 4 -0.25 -17.06 16.18
CA ILE A 4 -1.44 -16.92 15.32
C ILE A 4 -2.17 -15.58 15.57
N LYS A 5 -2.21 -15.08 16.81
CA LYS A 5 -2.86 -13.80 17.16
C LYS A 5 -2.17 -12.60 16.52
N LEU A 6 -0.84 -12.61 16.39
CA LEU A 6 -0.11 -11.51 15.73
C LEU A 6 -0.50 -11.38 14.25
N PHE A 7 -0.82 -12.49 13.59
CA PHE A 7 -1.20 -12.50 12.18
C PHE A 7 -2.68 -12.16 11.95
N THR A 8 -3.55 -12.30 12.96
CA THR A 8 -4.98 -11.97 12.87
C THR A 8 -5.35 -10.62 13.46
N ASP A 9 -4.62 -10.13 14.48
CA ASP A 9 -4.91 -8.83 15.11
C ASP A 9 -4.53 -7.65 14.20
N HIS A 10 -3.48 -7.79 13.39
CA HIS A 10 -3.05 -6.71 12.48
C HIS A 10 -4.02 -6.47 11.31
N PRO A 11 -4.52 -7.47 10.56
CA PRO A 11 -5.57 -7.25 9.54
C PRO A 11 -6.91 -6.82 10.15
N ALA A 12 -7.27 -7.36 11.32
CA ALA A 12 -8.49 -6.97 12.03
C ALA A 12 -8.47 -5.48 12.43
N SER A 13 -7.30 -4.92 12.72
CA SER A 13 -7.14 -3.49 13.04
C SER A 13 -7.35 -2.53 11.86
N VAL A 14 -7.37 -3.04 10.62
CA VAL A 14 -7.58 -2.26 9.39
C VAL A 14 -8.85 -2.66 8.61
N ASN A 15 -9.71 -3.51 9.18
CA ASN A 15 -10.95 -4.01 8.53
C ASN A 15 -10.73 -4.70 7.17
N GLU A 16 -9.54 -5.25 6.91
CA GLU A 16 -9.25 -6.02 5.69
C GLU A 16 -9.25 -7.53 6.01
N SER A 17 -9.68 -8.35 5.06
CA SER A 17 -9.49 -9.80 5.19
C SER A 17 -7.99 -10.11 5.15
N TYR A 18 -7.53 -11.05 5.99
CA TYR A 18 -6.10 -11.46 6.03
C TYR A 18 -5.57 -11.81 4.63
N VAL A 19 -6.40 -12.44 3.81
CA VAL A 19 -6.05 -12.86 2.44
C VAL A 19 -5.84 -11.66 1.53
N GLU A 20 -6.71 -10.65 1.59
CA GLU A 20 -6.61 -9.43 0.77
C GLU A 20 -5.37 -8.61 1.16
N HIS A 21 -5.11 -8.48 2.47
CA HIS A 21 -3.92 -7.81 2.97
C HIS A 21 -2.63 -8.55 2.58
N MET A 22 -2.63 -9.87 2.66
CA MET A 22 -1.50 -10.74 2.29
C MET A 22 -1.24 -10.70 0.77
N GLU A 23 -2.28 -10.71 -0.07
CA GLU A 23 -2.16 -10.63 -1.52
C GLU A 23 -1.57 -9.28 -1.96
N MET A 24 -2.08 -8.19 -1.41
CA MET A 24 -1.61 -6.84 -1.72
C MET A 24 -0.17 -6.62 -1.27
N SER A 25 0.13 -6.96 -0.02
CA SER A 25 1.48 -6.85 0.56
C SER A 25 2.47 -7.80 -0.11
N GLY A 26 2.05 -9.03 -0.41
CA GLY A 26 2.88 -10.04 -1.08
C GLY A 26 3.24 -9.65 -2.50
N THR A 27 2.27 -9.14 -3.26
CA THR A 27 2.53 -8.63 -4.62
C THR A 27 3.47 -7.43 -4.58
N PHE A 28 3.29 -6.51 -3.63
CA PHE A 28 4.18 -5.37 -3.46
C PHE A 28 5.62 -5.81 -3.15
N ALA A 29 5.79 -6.72 -2.18
CA ALA A 29 7.09 -7.26 -1.80
C ALA A 29 7.79 -7.98 -2.96
N PHE A 30 7.06 -8.80 -3.72
CA PHE A 30 7.60 -9.50 -4.88
C PHE A 30 8.20 -8.53 -5.91
N TRP A 31 7.46 -7.49 -6.31
CA TRP A 31 7.96 -6.51 -7.28
C TRP A 31 9.12 -5.68 -6.74
N LEU A 32 9.13 -5.39 -5.44
CA LEU A 32 10.25 -4.68 -4.81
C LEU A 32 11.54 -5.52 -4.85
N LEU A 33 11.45 -6.82 -4.58
CA LEU A 33 12.59 -7.74 -4.69
C LEU A 33 13.11 -7.84 -6.13
N VAL A 34 12.21 -7.91 -7.12
CA VAL A 34 12.59 -7.91 -8.55
C VAL A 34 13.30 -6.60 -8.92
N ALA A 35 12.78 -5.45 -8.47
CA ALA A 35 13.42 -4.16 -8.72
C ALA A 35 14.82 -4.09 -8.08
N GLY A 36 14.95 -4.56 -6.84
CA GLY A 36 16.23 -4.64 -6.14
C GLY A 36 17.22 -5.57 -6.84
N PHE A 37 16.77 -6.73 -7.31
CA PHE A 37 17.59 -7.64 -8.10
C PHE A 37 18.07 -7.01 -9.41
N CYS A 38 17.17 -6.35 -10.16
CA CYS A 38 17.55 -5.60 -11.36
C CYS A 38 18.60 -4.52 -11.06
N ALA A 39 18.46 -3.80 -9.95
CA ALA A 39 19.42 -2.78 -9.54
C ALA A 39 20.79 -3.38 -9.17
N LEU A 40 20.81 -4.52 -8.47
CA LEU A 40 22.04 -5.26 -8.16
C LEU A 40 22.76 -5.72 -9.43
N VAL A 41 22.02 -6.33 -10.36
CA VAL A 41 22.61 -6.76 -11.64
C VAL A 41 23.12 -5.57 -12.44
N HIS A 42 22.38 -4.45 -12.47
CA HIS A 42 22.81 -3.22 -13.12
C HIS A 42 24.09 -2.63 -12.48
N ALA A 43 24.24 -2.72 -11.16
CA ALA A 43 25.44 -2.25 -10.47
C ALA A 43 26.70 -3.04 -10.88
N VAL A 44 26.56 -4.31 -11.26
CA VAL A 44 27.66 -5.14 -11.79
C VAL A 44 27.81 -4.97 -13.30
N PHE A 45 26.69 -4.90 -14.03
CA PHE A 45 26.62 -4.79 -15.48
C PHE A 45 25.81 -3.55 -15.88
N PRO A 46 26.44 -2.37 -16.03
CA PRO A 46 25.74 -1.09 -16.20
C PRO A 46 24.93 -0.97 -17.49
N PHE A 47 25.08 -1.89 -18.44
CA PHE A 47 24.28 -1.94 -19.66
C PHE A 47 23.00 -2.78 -19.52
N LEU A 48 22.83 -3.55 -18.44
CA LEU A 48 21.68 -4.41 -18.22
C LEU A 48 20.65 -3.72 -17.31
N PHE A 49 19.36 -3.84 -17.62
CA PHE A 49 18.25 -3.30 -16.80
C PHE A 49 18.24 -1.78 -16.56
N GLU A 50 18.87 -0.98 -17.44
CA GLU A 50 19.05 0.47 -17.29
C GLU A 50 17.78 1.25 -16.87
N LYS A 51 16.61 0.88 -17.40
CA LYS A 51 15.32 1.50 -17.05
C LYS A 51 14.40 0.57 -16.27
N THR A 52 14.71 -0.72 -16.18
CA THR A 52 13.76 -1.72 -15.68
C THR A 52 13.54 -1.59 -14.18
N GLY A 53 14.62 -1.46 -13.39
CA GLY A 53 14.52 -1.28 -11.93
C GLY A 53 13.75 -0.01 -11.58
N SER A 54 14.14 1.13 -12.16
CA SER A 54 13.48 2.42 -11.91
C SER A 54 12.01 2.41 -12.30
N ARG A 55 11.63 1.81 -13.44
CA ARG A 55 10.21 1.70 -13.85
C ARG A 55 9.37 0.91 -12.85
N ILE A 56 9.90 -0.18 -12.29
CA ILE A 56 9.18 -0.98 -11.29
C ILE A 56 8.98 -0.16 -10.01
N ILE A 57 10.03 0.53 -9.53
CA ILE A 57 9.93 1.40 -8.35
C ILE A 57 8.94 2.54 -8.56
N THR A 58 8.98 3.23 -9.71
CA THR A 58 8.00 4.28 -10.03
C THR A 58 6.57 3.75 -10.03
N LYS A 59 6.34 2.55 -10.57
CA LYS A 59 5.02 1.90 -10.55
C LYS A 59 4.58 1.57 -9.12
N LEU A 60 5.47 1.02 -8.29
CA LEU A 60 5.20 0.73 -6.87
C LEU A 60 4.89 1.99 -6.08
N HIS A 61 5.68 3.05 -6.28
CA HIS A 61 5.48 4.36 -5.65
C HIS A 61 4.13 4.97 -6.06
N GLY A 62 3.79 4.93 -7.35
CA GLY A 62 2.48 5.37 -7.84
C GLY A 62 1.33 4.64 -7.14
N ARG A 63 1.41 3.30 -7.03
CA ARG A 63 0.40 2.50 -6.31
C ARG A 63 0.29 2.90 -4.84
N MET A 64 1.41 3.16 -4.16
CA MET A 64 1.42 3.59 -2.76
C MET A 64 0.72 4.96 -2.58
N VAL A 65 1.01 5.92 -3.45
CA VAL A 65 0.40 7.25 -3.41
C VAL A 65 -1.09 7.19 -3.74
N THR A 66 -1.48 6.48 -4.80
CA THR A 66 -2.90 6.32 -5.17
C THR A 66 -3.70 5.64 -4.05
N ASN A 67 -3.14 4.62 -3.40
CA ASN A 67 -3.81 3.94 -2.28
C ASN A 67 -3.97 4.86 -1.07
N ARG A 68 -2.95 5.68 -0.76
CA ARG A 68 -3.04 6.70 0.30
C ARG A 68 -4.13 7.73 0.03
N ILE A 69 -4.26 8.20 -1.22
CA ILE A 69 -5.31 9.18 -1.60
C ILE A 69 -6.71 8.58 -1.43
N ARG A 70 -6.91 7.32 -1.85
CA ARG A 70 -8.20 6.61 -1.66
C ARG A 70 -8.59 6.48 -0.19
N ASN A 71 -7.63 6.19 0.68
CA ASN A 71 -7.89 6.04 2.11
C ASN A 71 -8.06 7.37 2.85
N ALA A 72 -7.81 8.51 2.18
CA ALA A 72 -7.97 9.86 2.73
C ALA A 72 -9.34 10.50 2.38
N ALA A 73 -10.33 9.71 1.94
CA ALA A 73 -11.67 10.18 1.59
C ALA A 73 -12.35 10.97 2.74
N PRO A 74 -13.24 11.91 2.40
CA PRO A 74 -13.36 13.21 3.05
C PRO A 74 -13.98 13.10 4.44
N VAL A 75 -13.45 13.90 5.36
CA VAL A 75 -14.09 14.20 6.65
C VAL A 75 -15.52 14.65 6.35
N SER A 76 -16.50 13.85 6.74
CA SER A 76 -17.91 14.24 6.72
C SER A 76 -18.06 15.47 7.62
N GLY A 77 -18.04 16.66 7.04
CA GLY A 77 -18.37 17.88 7.75
C GLY A 77 -19.78 17.76 8.34
N PRO A 78 -20.04 18.25 9.57
CA PRO A 78 -21.38 18.18 10.15
C PRO A 78 -22.35 18.94 9.25
N HIS A 79 -23.27 18.22 8.60
CA HIS A 79 -24.53 18.78 8.16
C HIS A 79 -25.37 19.04 9.43
N GLN A 80 -25.00 20.11 10.16
CA GLN A 80 -25.70 20.64 11.32
C GLN A 80 -26.35 21.98 10.93
N ALA A 81 -27.08 21.96 9.82
CA ALA A 81 -28.21 22.83 9.60
C ALA A 81 -29.42 21.89 9.60
N LEU A 82 -30.36 22.07 10.54
CA LEU A 82 -31.80 21.77 10.45
C LEU A 82 -32.53 21.70 11.82
N ASP A 83 -31.86 21.85 12.97
CA ASP A 83 -32.55 21.77 14.28
C ASP A 83 -32.77 23.12 15.02
N SER A 84 -32.22 24.24 14.53
CA SER A 84 -32.40 25.56 15.19
C SER A 84 -33.73 26.25 14.84
N ALA A 85 -34.65 25.58 14.13
CA ALA A 85 -35.97 26.11 13.79
C ALA A 85 -37.07 25.73 14.79
N ALA A 86 -36.73 25.16 15.94
CA ALA A 86 -37.71 24.68 16.90
C ALA A 86 -37.29 24.92 18.36
N LEU A 87 -37.00 26.16 18.76
CA LEU A 87 -37.20 26.67 20.13
C LEU A 87 -37.36 28.20 20.12
#